data_AF-A0A842XMN3-F1
#
_entry.id   AF-A0A842XMN3-F1
#
_cell.length_a   1.000
_cell.length_b   1.000
_cell.length_c   1.000
_cell.angle_alpha   90.00
_cell.angle_beta   90.00
_cell.angle_gamma   90.00
#
_symmetry.space_group_name_H-M   'P 1'
#
loop_
_entity.id
_entity.type
_entity.pdbx_description
1 polymer ?
#
loop_
_entity_poly.entity_id
_entity_poly.type
_entity_poly.pdbx_seq_one_letter_code
_entity_poly.pdbx_strand_id
1 'polypeptide(L)' 'MFVMEVKKVAVLGAGLMGHGIAQVAAQVAKYEVSLRDVKQEFLDNGMNM' A
#
# COMPACT_ATOMS: atom_id res chain seq x y z
N MET A 1 7.97 18.62 19.74
CA MET A 1 7.92 18.22 18.32
C MET A 1 6.54 17.63 18.09
N PHE A 2 5.65 18.30 17.35
CA PHE A 2 4.33 17.74 17.05
C PHE A 2 4.46 16.83 15.84
N VAL A 3 4.26 15.53 16.03
CA VAL A 3 4.16 14.57 14.92
C VAL A 3 2.68 14.52 14.54
N MET A 4 2.39 14.82 13.28
CA MET A 4 1.02 14.71 12.75
C MET A 4 0.66 13.23 12.60
N GLU A 5 -0.56 12.88 13.01
CA GLU A 5 -1.12 11.55 12.82
C GLU A 5 -1.35 11.28 11.32
N VAL A 6 -0.79 10.17 10.83
CA VAL A 6 -1.01 9.70 9.46
C VAL A 6 -2.38 9.03 9.39
N LYS A 7 -3.27 9.56 8.54
CA LYS A 7 -4.64 9.02 8.38
C LYS A 7 -4.74 7.98 7.27
N LYS A 8 -4.03 8.19 6.16
CA LYS A 8 -4.10 7.36 4.95
C LYS A 8 -2.75 7.30 4.25
N VAL A 9 -2.40 6.13 3.74
CA VAL A 9 -1.15 5.86 3.02
C VAL A 9 -1.49 5.51 1.58
N ALA A 10 -0.75 6.09 0.63
CA ALA A 10 -0.81 5.68 -0.78
C ALA A 10 0.51 5.00 -1.16
N VAL A 11 0.42 3.79 -1.71
CA VAL A 11 1.57 3.03 -2.22
C VAL A 11 1.49 3.02 -3.75
N LEU A 12 2.56 3.47 -4.39
CA LEU A 12 2.67 3.57 -5.84
C LEU A 12 3.57 2.42 -6.36
N GLY A 13 2.98 1.54 -7.15
CA GLY A 13 3.56 0.28 -7.60
C GLY A 13 3.02 -0.90 -6.80
N ALA A 14 2.60 -1.95 -7.50
CA ALA A 14 2.01 -3.18 -6.96
C ALA A 14 2.89 -4.42 -7.19
N GLY A 15 4.15 -4.23 -7.58
CA GLY A 15 5.16 -5.30 -7.58
C GLY A 15 5.55 -5.72 -6.16
N LEU A 16 6.52 -6.64 -6.03
CA LEU A 16 6.93 -7.28 -4.77
C LEU A 16 7.07 -6.30 -3.58
N MET A 17 7.81 -5.21 -3.77
CA MET A 17 8.03 -4.22 -2.71
C MET A 17 6.75 -3.45 -2.35
N GLY A 18 5.96 -3.06 -3.35
CA GLY A 18 4.74 -2.30 -3.16
C GLY A 18 3.65 -3.11 -2.46
N HIS A 19 3.49 -4.37 -2.84
CA HIS A 19 2.64 -5.33 -2.12
C HIS A 19 3.05 -5.42 -0.65
N GLY A 20 4.34 -5.67 -0.37
CA GLY A 20 4.83 -5.82 1.00
C GLY A 20 4.62 -4.56 1.85
N ILE A 21 4.89 -3.38 1.29
CA ILE A 21 4.65 -2.10 1.98
C ILE A 21 3.15 -1.91 2.26
N ALA A 22 2.29 -2.16 1.27
CA ALA A 22 0.85 -2.03 1.45
C ALA A 22 0.32 -3.02 2.50
N GLN A 23 0.83 -4.25 2.49
CA GLN A 23 0.47 -5.29 3.45
C GLN A 23 0.83 -4.85 4.87
N VAL A 24 2.07 -4.43 5.14
CA VAL A 24 2.46 -4.04 6.50
C VAL A 24 1.77 -2.76 6.95
N ALA A 25 1.58 -1.78 6.05
CA ALA A 25 0.87 -0.55 6.36
C ALA A 25 -0.60 -0.80 6.73
N ALA A 26 -1.28 -1.70 6.02
CA ALA A 26 -2.67 -2.05 6.28
C ALA A 26 -2.82 -3.01 7.46
N GLN A 27 -2.01 -4.07 7.52
CA GLN A 27 -2.21 -5.18 8.46
C GLN A 27 -1.53 -4.94 9.81
N VAL A 28 -0.33 -4.37 9.83
CA VAL A 28 0.45 -4.16 11.07
C VAL A 28 0.17 -2.78 11.64
N ALA A 29 0.36 -1.73 10.82
CA ALA A 29 0.18 -0.36 11.26
C ALA A 29 -1.28 0.12 11.25
N LYS A 30 -2.21 -0.68 10.69
CA LYS A 30 -3.66 -0.41 10.66
C LYS A 30 -4.05 0.90 9.97
N TYR A 31 -3.26 1.35 9.00
CA TYR A 31 -3.62 2.50 8.18
C TYR A 31 -4.65 2.15 7.11
N GLU A 32 -5.45 3.13 6.71
CA GLU A 32 -6.14 3.05 5.43
C GLU A 32 -5.09 3.14 4.32
N VAL A 33 -5.07 2.17 3.40
CA VAL A 33 -4.07 2.10 2.33
C VAL A 33 -4.75 2.11 0.97
N SER A 34 -4.21 2.91 0.04
CA SER A 34 -4.54 2.84 -1.38
C SER A 34 -3.33 2.37 -2.18
N LEU A 35 -3.48 1.29 -2.93
CA LEU A 35 -2.46 0.77 -3.84
C LEU A 35 -2.78 1.23 -5.27
N ARG A 36 -1.82 1.79 -5.98
CA ARG A 36 -2.00 2.26 -7.36
C ARG A 36 -0.86 1.81 -8.25
N ASP A 37 -1.21 1.35 -9.44
CA ASP A 37 -0.28 1.02 -10.51
C ASP A 37 -0.77 1.58 -11.85
N VAL A 38 0.06 1.52 -12.89
CA VAL A 38 -0.21 2.08 -14.22
C VAL A 38 -1.28 1.29 -15.00
N LYS A 39 -1.51 0.03 -14.62
CA LYS A 39 -2.51 -0.86 -15.24
C LYS A 39 -3.14 -1.77 -14.19
N GLN A 40 -4.37 -2.20 -14.47
CA GLN A 40 -5.12 -3.10 -13.58
C GLN A 40 -4.42 -4.46 -13.41
N GLU A 41 -3.79 -4.99 -14.46
CA GLU A 41 -3.08 -6.29 -14.41
C GLU A 41 -2.00 -6.35 -13.31
N PHE A 42 -1.32 -5.23 -13.04
CA PHE A 42 -0.31 -5.17 -11.97
C PHE A 42 -0.94 -5.13 -10.59
N LEU A 43 -2.09 -4.48 -10.45
CA LEU A 43 -2.87 -4.50 -9.21
C LEU A 43 -3.40 -5.90 -8.94
N ASP A 44 -3.99 -6.56 -9.94
CA ASP A 44 -4.52 -7.91 -9.79
C ASP A 44 -3.41 -8.90 -9.40
N ASN A 45 -2.25 -8.81 -10.08
CA ASN A 45 -1.09 -9.61 -9.71
C ASN A 45 -0.61 -9.31 -8.29
N GLY A 46 -0.47 -8.04 -7.93
CA GLY A 46 -0.05 -7.63 -6.58
C GLY A 46 -1.03 -8.01 -5.47
N MET A 47 -2.33 -8.15 -5.78
CA MET A 47 -3.35 -8.60 -4.82
C MET A 47 -3.40 -10.13 -4.66
N ASN A 48 -2.83 -10.87 -5.61
CA ASN A 48 -2.74 -12.34 -5.60
C ASN A 48 -1.37 -12.87 -5.12
N MET A 49 -0.43 -11.97 -4.80
CA MET A 49 0.82 -12.32 -4.11
C MET A 49 0.58 -12.61 -2.63
#